data_AF-L5NZ98-F1
#
_entry.id   AF-L5NZ98-F1
#
_cell.length_a   1.000
_cell.length_b   1.000
_cell.length_c   1.000
_cell.angle_alpha   90.00
_cell.angle_beta   90.00
_cell.angle_gamma   90.00
#
_symmetry.space_group_name_H-M   'P 1'
#
loop_
_entity.id
_entity.type
_entity.pdbx_description
1 polymer ?
#
loop_
_entity_poly.entity_id
_entity_poly.type
_entity_poly.pdbx_seq_one_letter_code
_entity_poly.pdbx_strand_id
1 'polypeptide(L)' 'DRRDEVLEAALSEGLLTLGCGKRSLRLLPPLDVTDRELDLALECLETALDSVATHRVRST' A
#
# COMPACT_ATOMS: atom_id res chain seq x y z
N ASP A 1 11.79 4.03 6.60
CA ASP A 1 11.91 2.57 6.78
C ASP A 1 10.93 1.94 5.79
N ARG A 2 11.34 0.97 4.96
CA ARG A 2 10.63 0.65 3.70
C ARG A 2 9.13 0.40 3.86
N ARG A 3 8.69 -0.22 4.97
CA ARG A 3 7.28 -0.44 5.25
C ARG A 3 6.53 0.88 5.44
N ASP A 4 7.09 1.80 6.21
CA ASP A 4 6.47 3.11 6.48
C ASP A 4 6.37 3.95 5.20
N GLU A 5 7.38 3.89 4.33
CA GLU A 5 7.34 4.55 3.01
C GLU A 5 6.20 4.03 2.14
N VAL A 6 5.96 2.70 2.13
CA VAL A 6 4.81 2.11 1.43
C VAL A 6 3.50 2.54 2.06
N LEU A 7 3.45 2.72 3.38
CA LEU A 7 2.24 3.11 4.10
C LEU A 7 1.83 4.56 3.79
N GLU A 8 2.79 5.47 3.74
CA GLU A 8 2.57 6.86 3.30
C GLU A 8 2.19 6.95 1.82
N ALA A 9 2.83 6.16 0.96
CA ALA A 9 2.47 6.08 -0.45
C ALA A 9 1.05 5.54 -0.64
N ALA A 10 0.68 4.45 0.04
CA ALA A 10 -0.67 3.88 -0.01
C ALA A 10 -1.73 4.89 0.44
N LEU A 11 -1.46 5.65 1.51
CA LEU A 11 -2.36 6.71 1.96
C LEU A 11 -2.55 7.80 0.89
N SER A 12 -1.47 8.16 0.18
CA SER A 12 -1.50 9.14 -0.91
C SER A 12 -2.28 8.63 -2.14
N GLU A 13 -2.23 7.32 -2.40
CA GLU A 13 -3.04 6.64 -3.44
C GLU A 13 -4.49 6.38 -3.01
N GLY A 14 -4.89 6.78 -1.79
CA GLY A 14 -6.26 6.63 -1.28
C GLY A 14 -6.54 5.31 -0.55
N LEU A 15 -5.52 4.50 -0.27
CA LEU A 15 -5.64 3.26 0.49
C LEU A 15 -5.21 3.47 1.96
N LEU A 16 -6.18 3.47 2.87
CA LEU A 16 -5.92 3.48 4.30
C LEU A 16 -5.58 2.06 4.80
N THR A 17 -4.35 1.86 5.26
CA THR A 17 -3.88 0.61 5.88
C THR A 17 -3.01 0.88 7.11
N LEU A 18 -2.69 -0.17 7.86
CA LEU A 18 -1.89 -0.08 9.08
C LEU A 18 -0.65 -0.96 9.00
N GLY A 19 0.40 -0.54 9.70
CA GLY A 19 1.56 -1.37 9.95
C GLY A 19 1.24 -2.53 10.90
N CYS A 20 1.84 -3.69 10.67
CA CYS A 20 1.81 -4.82 11.59
C CYS A 20 3.24 -5.34 11.79
N GLY A 21 3.92 -4.97 12.88
CA GLY A 21 5.35 -5.30 13.06
C GLY A 21 6.28 -4.47 12.14
N LYS A 22 7.48 -4.97 11.82
CA LYS A 22 8.51 -4.21 11.07
C LYS A 22 8.44 -4.35 9.55
N ARG A 23 7.80 -5.40 9.04
CA ARG A 23 7.88 -5.80 7.61
C ARG A 23 6.55 -6.29 7.04
N SER A 24 5.43 -5.93 7.67
CA SER A 24 4.11 -6.32 7.21
C SER A 24 3.11 -5.18 7.35
N LEU A 25 2.09 -5.25 6.49
CA LEU A 25 0.91 -4.40 6.48
C LEU A 25 -0.31 -5.23 6.89
N ARG A 26 -1.31 -4.56 7.47
CA ARG A 26 -2.58 -5.15 7.90
C ARG A 26 -3.68 -4.67 6.95
N LEU A 27 -4.15 -5.57 6.11
CA LEU A 27 -5.33 -5.35 5.27
C LEU A 27 -6.54 -5.96 5.99
N LEU A 28 -7.44 -5.10 6.45
CA LEU A 28 -8.69 -5.49 7.09
C LEU A 28 -9.83 -4.68 6.49
N PRO A 29 -10.28 -5.04 5.28
CA PRO A 29 -11.48 -4.43 4.73
C PRO A 29 -12.70 -4.82 5.58
N PRO A 30 -13.80 -4.05 5.47
CA PRO A 30 -15.11 -4.49 5.92
C PRO A 30 -15.49 -5.86 5.33
N LEU A 31 -16.34 -6.62 6.02
CA LEU A 31 -16.75 -7.96 5.57
C LEU A 31 -17.76 -7.93 4.42
N ASP A 32 -18.31 -6.76 4.12
CA ASP A 32 -19.26 -6.48 3.04
C ASP A 32 -18.59 -5.77 1.84
N VAL A 33 -17.25 -5.70 1.82
CA VAL A 33 -16.50 -5.17 0.69
C VAL A 33 -16.84 -5.92 -0.60
N THR A 34 -17.00 -5.18 -1.70
CA THR A 34 -17.29 -5.73 -3.02
C THR A 34 -16.02 -6.06 -3.79
N ASP A 35 -16.13 -6.92 -4.81
CA ASP A 35 -15.00 -7.25 -5.70
C ASP A 35 -14.39 -5.99 -6.34
N ARG A 36 -15.24 -5.05 -6.77
CA ARG A 36 -14.79 -3.77 -7.36
C ARG A 36 -13.98 -2.93 -6.38
N GLU A 37 -14.37 -2.88 -5.11
CA GLU A 37 -13.64 -2.13 -4.08
C GLU A 37 -12.30 -2.81 -3.74
N LEU A 38 -12.27 -4.15 -3.77
CA LEU A 38 -11.03 -4.91 -3.63
C LEU A 38 -10.06 -4.63 -4.79
N ASP A 39 -10.56 -4.63 -6.03
CA ASP A 39 -9.75 -4.32 -7.21
C ASP A 39 -9.12 -2.92 -7.09
N LEU A 40 -9.92 -1.90 -6.75
CA LEU A 40 -9.43 -0.54 -6.51
C LEU A 40 -8.38 -0.50 -5.39
N ALA A 41 -8.61 -1.19 -4.28
CA ALA A 41 -7.66 -1.23 -3.17
C ALA A 41 -6.32 -1.88 -3.57
N LEU A 42 -6.36 -2.92 -4.40
CA LEU A 42 -5.16 -3.60 -4.90
C LEU A 42 -4.39 -2.74 -5.92
N GLU A 43 -5.09 -2.02 -6.79
CA GLU A 43 -4.48 -1.06 -7.72
C GLU A 43 -3.73 0.07 -6.97
N CYS A 44 -4.35 0.63 -5.92
CA CYS A 44 -3.69 1.61 -5.05
C CYS A 44 -2.45 1.03 -4.35
N LEU A 45 -2.54 -0.22 -3.87
CA LEU A 45 -1.42 -0.89 -3.20
C LEU A 45 -0.26 -1.16 -4.15
N GLU A 46 -0.55 -1.64 -5.37
CA GLU A 46 0.46 -1.90 -6.40
C GLU A 46 1.19 -0.60 -6.78
N THR A 47 0.43 0.47 -7.04
CA THR A 47 0.98 1.79 -7.36
C THR A 47 1.91 2.31 -6.26
N ALA A 48 1.50 2.17 -4.99
CA ALA A 48 2.32 2.56 -3.84
C ALA A 48 3.62 1.74 -3.74
N LEU A 49 3.55 0.42 -3.95
CA LEU A 49 4.71 -0.47 -3.94
C LEU A 49 5.70 -0.12 -5.05
N ASP A 50 5.20 0.12 -6.26
CA ASP A 50 6.01 0.47 -7.43
C ASP A 50 6.67 1.85 -7.28
N SER A 51 5.95 2.82 -6.73
CA SER A 51 6.50 4.14 -6.40
C SER A 51 7.72 4.02 -5.48
N VAL A 52 7.59 3.27 -4.37
CA VAL A 52 8.69 3.07 -3.41
C VAL A 52 9.82 2.21 -3.99
N ALA A 53 9.50 1.20 -4.80
CA ALA A 53 10.50 0.37 -5.48
C ALA A 53 11.32 1.16 -6.51
N THR A 54 10.67 2.05 -7.27
CA THR A 54 11.30 2.85 -8.34
C THR A 54 12.19 3.97 -7.78
N HIS A 55 11.83 4.56 -6.63
CA HIS A 55 12.69 5.54 -5.93
C HIS A 55 14.08 4.98 -5.62
N ARG A 56 14.22 3.66 -5.41
CA ARG A 56 15.53 3.04 -5.23
C ARG A 56 16.36 2.97 -6.50
N VAL A 57 15.75 2.74 -7.66
CA VAL A 57 16.49 2.58 -8.93
C VAL A 57 17.12 3.91 -9.36
N ARG A 58 16.52 5.04 -9.00
CA ARG A 58 17.01 6.38 -9.35
C ARG A 58 18.03 6.97 -8.37
N SER A 59 18.23 6.36 -7.21
CA SER A 59 19.14 6.85 -6.15
C SER A 59 20.46 6.08 -6.03
N THR A 60 20.71 5.13 -6.92
CA THR A 60 22.00 4.43 -7.13
C THR A 60 22.58 4.82 -8.47
#